data_AF-A0A179USF5-F1
#
_entry.id   AF-A0A179USF5-F1
#
_cell.length_a   1.000
_cell.length_b   1.000
_cell.length_c   1.000
_cell.angle_alpha   90.00
_cell.angle_beta   90.00
_cell.angle_gamma   90.00
#
_symmetry.space_group_name_H-M   'P 1'
#
loop_
_entity.id
_entity.type
_entity.pdbx_description
1 polymer ?
#
loop_
_entity_poly.entity_id
_entity_poly.type
_entity_poly.pdbx_seq_one_letter_code
_entity_poly.pdbx_strand_id
1 'polypeptide(L)'
;MTSKFLMTRPNMLSRQATQLSPVARRSVTALSIRPGHYVQPLRHTSLSKPVLQRSFRRAYATVPIPPPPPQQPKPKRRFRGLRWMYRLPLLSLLAGASALGYSIYLLRNPDEQIQPDPSKKTLVILGTGWGAVSLLKRLDTENYNVIVISPRNFFLFTPLLPSCTTGLIEHRSIMEPIRNILRHKKAAVKYYEASATKIDPEKRVVRISDVSEIRGDTSTTEVPYDMLVVGVGAENSTFGIPGVREHSCFLKEVGDAQEIRKRIMDCVETAIFKDQTKEEVKRLLHMVVVGGGPTGVEFAGELQDFFNDDLKKWVPEITDNFKVTLVEALPNVLPTFSKQLIDYTESTFKEEAITIRTKTMVKKVSDKYIEAESTNPDGTKEMETIPYGLLVWATGNTVRGVVRDLMSQIPAQKNSRRGLAVNEYLVVNGTENIWAVGDCAVTNYAPTAQVASQEGAFLARLFNTMAKTAAIEDELKALSKAQAEAPTEEERNKVLDEIRNLQRTLRRTKQIGPFQYSHQGSLAYIGKERAVADVSWLSGNIASGGTLTYLFWRSVYLSMCFSTRNRVLVAFDWIKAKMFGRDVSRE
;
A
#
# COMPACT_ATOMS: atom_id res chain seq x y z
N MET A 1 13.82 16.53 64.69
CA MET A 1 14.13 17.97 64.49
C MET A 1 13.99 18.24 62.99
N THR A 2 12.85 18.75 62.49
CA THR A 2 12.45 20.20 62.39
C THR A 2 13.25 20.95 61.31
N SER A 3 12.69 21.73 60.37
CA SER A 3 11.31 22.13 60.00
C SER A 3 11.34 22.58 58.51
N LYS A 4 10.40 22.28 57.60
CA LYS A 4 9.02 22.79 57.39
C LYS A 4 8.88 24.32 57.29
N PHE A 5 8.54 24.81 56.07
CA PHE A 5 7.71 25.97 55.67
C PHE A 5 7.44 25.78 54.16
N LEU A 6 6.25 25.64 53.55
CA LEU A 6 4.84 25.92 53.91
C LEU A 6 4.42 27.38 53.73
N MET A 7 3.70 27.67 52.64
CA MET A 7 2.91 28.89 52.47
C MET A 7 1.58 28.54 51.78
N THR A 8 0.47 29.07 52.30
CA THR A 8 -0.91 28.69 51.93
C THR A 8 -1.89 29.85 52.04
N ARG A 9 -2.73 30.04 51.01
CA ARG A 9 -4.10 30.65 51.07
C ARG A 9 -4.15 32.16 51.46
N PRO A 10 -5.30 32.88 51.37
CA PRO A 10 -6.71 32.51 51.09
C PRO A 10 -7.29 33.12 49.78
N ASN A 11 -8.50 32.85 49.25
CA ASN A 11 -9.78 32.23 49.70
C ASN A 11 -10.88 33.19 50.24
N MET A 12 -11.83 33.63 49.39
CA MET A 12 -13.23 34.04 49.66
C MET A 12 -14.01 34.03 48.30
N LEU A 13 -15.14 33.31 48.10
CA LEU A 13 -16.54 33.52 48.56
C LEU A 13 -17.26 34.70 47.85
N SER A 14 -18.53 34.66 47.41
CA SER A 14 -19.57 33.58 47.36
C SER A 14 -20.87 34.04 46.64
N ARG A 15 -21.85 33.12 46.48
CA ARG A 15 -23.32 33.33 46.16
C ARG A 15 -23.68 33.69 44.70
N GLN A 16 -24.86 33.34 44.15
CA GLN A 16 -26.02 32.49 44.50
C GLN A 16 -26.69 32.09 43.15
N ALA A 17 -27.02 30.83 42.83
CA ALA A 17 -28.17 30.02 43.29
C ALA A 17 -29.57 30.47 42.81
N THR A 18 -30.15 29.70 41.87
CA THR A 18 -31.61 29.49 41.78
C THR A 18 -31.93 28.12 41.20
N GLN A 19 -32.92 27.45 41.79
CA GLN A 19 -33.46 26.15 41.36
C GLN A 19 -34.53 26.33 40.28
N LEU A 20 -34.91 25.24 39.60
CA LEU A 20 -36.31 24.86 39.39
C LEU A 20 -36.43 23.36 39.07
N SER A 21 -37.52 22.71 39.48
CA SER A 21 -37.77 21.26 39.37
C SER A 21 -39.28 21.00 39.10
N PRO A 22 -39.86 19.77 39.11
CA PRO A 22 -40.38 19.18 37.86
C PRO A 22 -41.85 18.68 37.87
N VAL A 23 -42.48 18.57 36.69
CA VAL A 23 -43.84 18.04 36.39
C VAL A 23 -43.85 17.58 34.91
N ALA A 24 -44.46 16.49 34.39
CA ALA A 24 -45.14 15.26 34.87
C ALA A 24 -44.91 14.16 33.79
N ARG A 25 -44.77 12.84 34.05
CA ARG A 25 -45.67 11.77 34.59
C ARG A 25 -46.62 11.13 33.54
N ARG A 26 -46.65 9.77 33.56
CA ARG A 26 -47.50 8.78 32.81
C ARG A 26 -47.00 8.36 31.41
N SER A 27 -46.72 7.10 31.03
CA SER A 27 -46.86 5.71 31.55
C SER A 27 -47.97 4.83 30.93
N VAL A 28 -47.57 3.73 30.26
CA VAL A 28 -48.31 2.45 30.02
C VAL A 28 -49.50 2.60 29.02
N THR A 29 -49.73 1.73 28.02
CA THR A 29 -49.97 0.27 28.07
C THR A 29 -49.77 -0.42 26.70
N ALA A 30 -49.61 -1.74 26.70
CA ALA A 30 -49.55 -2.62 25.52
C ALA A 30 -50.94 -3.07 25.01
N LEU A 31 -50.93 -3.92 23.95
CA LEU A 31 -51.96 -4.79 23.32
C LEU A 31 -51.96 -4.53 21.80
N SER A 32 -51.65 -5.45 20.88
CA SER A 32 -52.05 -6.86 20.68
C SER A 32 -53.56 -7.06 20.54
N ILE A 33 -54.04 -7.36 19.31
CA ILE A 33 -54.85 -8.54 18.96
C ILE A 33 -55.21 -8.54 17.44
N ARG A 34 -55.27 -9.76 16.88
CA ARG A 34 -55.63 -10.19 15.49
C ARG A 34 -57.18 -10.12 15.27
N PRO A 35 -57.84 -10.89 14.35
CA PRO A 35 -57.51 -11.47 13.02
C PRO A 35 -58.61 -11.19 11.94
N GLY A 36 -58.49 -11.81 10.75
CA GLY A 36 -59.59 -12.02 9.78
C GLY A 36 -59.10 -11.98 8.32
N HIS A 37 -58.87 -13.09 7.60
CA HIS A 37 -59.86 -13.98 6.95
C HIS A 37 -60.75 -13.21 5.94
N TYR A 38 -60.87 -13.51 4.63
CA TYR A 38 -60.79 -14.78 3.87
C TYR A 38 -60.16 -14.61 2.45
N VAL A 39 -59.35 -15.58 2.03
CA VAL A 39 -59.44 -16.38 0.77
C VAL A 39 -59.70 -15.70 -0.60
N GLN A 40 -58.68 -15.71 -1.48
CA GLN A 40 -58.57 -16.31 -2.86
C GLN A 40 -59.74 -16.23 -3.91
N PRO A 41 -59.52 -16.53 -5.22
CA PRO A 41 -58.26 -16.79 -5.96
C PRO A 41 -58.12 -16.13 -7.38
N LEU A 42 -56.92 -16.29 -7.95
CA LEU A 42 -56.56 -16.53 -9.37
C LEU A 42 -57.13 -15.70 -10.56
N ARG A 43 -56.19 -14.96 -11.18
CA ARG A 43 -55.87 -14.87 -12.63
C ARG A 43 -57.01 -14.94 -13.67
N HIS A 44 -57.12 -13.89 -14.49
CA HIS A 44 -56.79 -13.95 -15.93
C HIS A 44 -56.52 -12.53 -16.47
N THR A 45 -55.36 -12.28 -17.07
CA THR A 45 -55.01 -11.00 -17.72
C THR A 45 -55.05 -11.13 -19.24
N SER A 46 -56.00 -10.49 -19.90
CA SER A 46 -56.05 -10.34 -21.36
C SER A 46 -55.68 -8.92 -21.80
N LEU A 47 -55.02 -8.83 -22.95
CA LEU A 47 -54.51 -7.58 -23.52
C LEU A 47 -55.59 -6.82 -24.31
N SER A 48 -55.69 -5.50 -24.11
CA SER A 48 -55.70 -4.47 -25.17
C SER A 48 -56.04 -3.08 -24.61
N LYS A 49 -55.50 -2.02 -25.21
CA LYS A 49 -55.86 -0.61 -24.90
C LYS A 49 -56.58 0.03 -26.10
N PRO A 50 -57.50 0.99 -25.87
CA PRO A 50 -58.54 1.35 -26.84
C PRO A 50 -58.18 2.53 -27.75
N VAL A 51 -58.96 2.67 -28.82
CA VAL A 51 -58.99 3.83 -29.73
C VAL A 51 -60.00 4.88 -29.23
N LEU A 52 -59.69 6.16 -29.49
CA LEU A 52 -60.45 7.36 -29.08
C LEU A 52 -61.86 7.48 -29.68
N GLN A 53 -62.78 8.10 -28.94
CA GLN A 53 -63.84 8.92 -29.55
C GLN A 53 -64.45 9.97 -28.61
N ARG A 54 -64.99 11.04 -29.23
CA ARG A 54 -65.81 12.16 -28.68
C ARG A 54 -65.01 13.21 -27.86
N SER A 55 -65.31 14.51 -27.94
CA SER A 55 -66.62 15.15 -28.22
C SER A 55 -66.54 16.44 -29.05
N PHE A 56 -67.61 16.75 -29.79
CA PHE A 56 -67.83 18.05 -30.43
C PHE A 56 -68.41 19.09 -29.46
N ARG A 57 -67.99 20.35 -29.57
CA ARG A 57 -68.84 21.54 -29.30
C ARG A 57 -68.54 22.62 -30.34
N ARG A 58 -69.58 23.37 -30.72
CA ARG A 58 -69.61 24.30 -31.87
C ARG A 58 -70.20 25.63 -31.39
N ALA A 59 -69.53 26.75 -31.61
CA ALA A 59 -70.07 28.08 -31.31
C ALA A 59 -69.39 29.17 -32.15
N TYR A 60 -70.14 29.68 -33.14
CA TYR A 60 -70.10 31.00 -33.79
C TYR A 60 -68.79 31.55 -34.41
N ALA A 61 -68.98 32.39 -35.43
CA ALA A 61 -67.96 32.76 -36.41
C ALA A 61 -67.47 34.20 -36.26
N THR A 62 -66.18 34.41 -36.55
CA THR A 62 -65.62 35.68 -37.02
C THR A 62 -64.62 35.42 -38.15
N VAL A 63 -64.53 36.40 -39.05
CA VAL A 63 -63.89 36.44 -40.40
C VAL A 63 -62.63 35.56 -40.61
N PRO A 64 -62.51 34.83 -41.74
CA PRO A 64 -61.32 34.04 -42.07
C PRO A 64 -60.15 34.90 -42.57
N ILE A 65 -58.96 34.66 -42.00
CA ILE A 65 -57.67 35.12 -42.53
C ILE A 65 -57.14 34.00 -43.47
N PRO A 66 -56.62 34.30 -44.68
CA PRO A 66 -56.10 33.28 -45.57
C PRO A 66 -54.87 32.58 -44.97
N PRO A 67 -54.75 31.24 -45.07
CA PRO A 67 -53.61 30.51 -44.53
C PRO A 67 -52.32 30.82 -45.33
N PRO A 68 -51.15 30.91 -44.67
CA PRO A 68 -49.88 31.03 -45.37
C PRO A 68 -49.58 29.76 -46.18
N PRO A 69 -48.80 29.86 -47.28
CA PRO A 69 -48.52 28.73 -48.16
C PRO A 69 -47.74 27.61 -47.41
N PRO A 70 -47.95 26.33 -47.79
CA PRO A 70 -47.37 25.20 -47.09
C PRO A 70 -45.83 25.21 -47.20
N GLN A 71 -45.16 25.30 -46.06
CA GLN A 71 -43.70 25.20 -45.98
C GLN A 71 -43.27 23.78 -46.36
N GLN A 72 -42.43 23.65 -47.39
CA GLN A 72 -41.82 22.37 -47.73
C GLN A 72 -41.02 21.84 -46.53
N PRO A 73 -41.13 20.53 -46.19
CA PRO A 73 -40.40 19.97 -45.05
C PRO A 73 -38.89 20.01 -45.33
N LYS A 74 -38.18 20.92 -44.65
CA LYS A 74 -36.72 21.01 -44.73
C LYS A 74 -36.10 19.63 -44.47
N PRO A 75 -35.17 19.15 -45.30
CA PRO A 75 -34.59 17.82 -45.13
C PRO A 75 -33.94 17.73 -43.75
N LYS A 76 -34.39 16.77 -42.94
CA LYS A 76 -33.83 16.53 -41.60
C LYS A 76 -32.33 16.32 -41.74
N ARG A 77 -31.51 17.27 -41.27
CA ARG A 77 -30.05 17.13 -41.14
C ARG A 77 -29.78 15.94 -40.21
N ARG A 78 -29.65 14.73 -40.76
CA ARG A 78 -29.10 13.57 -40.04
C ARG A 78 -27.74 14.01 -39.50
N PHE A 79 -27.59 13.99 -38.17
CA PHE A 79 -26.41 14.49 -37.46
C PHE A 79 -25.12 13.84 -37.99
N ARG A 80 -24.40 14.52 -38.90
CA ARG A 80 -23.10 14.06 -39.42
C ARG A 80 -22.06 13.90 -38.30
N GLY A 81 -22.22 14.62 -37.19
CA GLY A 81 -21.36 14.48 -35.99
C GLY A 81 -21.44 13.12 -35.28
N LEU A 82 -22.57 12.42 -35.35
CA LEU A 82 -22.73 11.12 -34.66
C LEU A 82 -21.78 10.04 -35.23
N ARG A 83 -21.34 10.20 -36.49
CA ARG A 83 -20.35 9.30 -37.13
C ARG A 83 -18.93 9.43 -36.59
N TRP A 84 -18.62 10.47 -35.81
CA TRP A 84 -17.30 10.66 -35.19
C TRP A 84 -17.27 10.24 -33.71
N MET A 85 -18.41 10.14 -33.05
CA MET A 85 -18.49 9.79 -31.63
C MET A 85 -17.99 8.37 -31.31
N TYR A 86 -18.12 7.41 -32.23
CA TYR A 86 -17.51 6.08 -32.07
C TYR A 86 -16.05 6.02 -32.56
N ARG A 87 -15.63 6.98 -33.40
CA ARG A 87 -14.28 7.00 -33.98
C ARG A 87 -13.23 7.48 -32.98
N LEU A 88 -13.56 8.48 -32.17
CA LEU A 88 -12.67 8.96 -31.10
C LEU A 88 -12.28 7.85 -30.10
N PRO A 89 -13.22 7.11 -29.46
CA PRO A 89 -12.84 6.03 -28.54
C PRO A 89 -12.10 4.89 -29.27
N LEU A 90 -12.45 4.57 -30.52
CA LEU A 90 -11.72 3.56 -31.31
C LEU A 90 -10.29 4.01 -31.63
N LEU A 91 -10.07 5.26 -32.02
CA LEU A 91 -8.73 5.83 -32.27
C LEU A 91 -7.92 5.89 -30.97
N SER A 92 -8.51 6.28 -29.85
CA SER A 92 -7.86 6.25 -28.54
C SER A 92 -7.49 4.83 -28.11
N LEU A 93 -8.34 3.83 -28.38
CA LEU A 93 -8.06 2.42 -28.10
C LEU A 93 -6.93 1.89 -28.99
N LEU A 94 -6.92 2.20 -30.28
CA LEU A 94 -5.84 1.83 -31.21
C LEU A 94 -4.51 2.52 -30.88
N ALA A 95 -4.55 3.81 -30.49
CA ALA A 95 -3.37 4.54 -30.04
C ALA A 95 -2.84 3.97 -28.71
N GLY A 96 -3.72 3.67 -27.75
CA GLY A 96 -3.36 3.03 -26.49
C GLY A 96 -2.77 1.62 -26.67
N ALA A 97 -3.37 0.81 -27.55
CA ALA A 97 -2.86 -0.52 -27.89
C ALA A 97 -1.49 -0.44 -28.60
N SER A 98 -1.32 0.50 -29.53
CA SER A 98 -0.04 0.74 -30.22
C SER A 98 1.05 1.21 -29.23
N ALA A 99 0.73 2.14 -28.34
CA ALA A 99 1.65 2.64 -27.31
C ALA A 99 2.03 1.55 -26.29
N LEU A 100 1.07 0.70 -25.90
CA LEU A 100 1.32 -0.46 -25.05
C LEU A 100 2.21 -1.49 -25.77
N GLY A 101 1.92 -1.81 -27.04
CA GLY A 101 2.74 -2.69 -27.86
C GLY A 101 4.18 -2.20 -28.01
N TYR A 102 4.37 -0.90 -28.26
CA TYR A 102 5.69 -0.27 -28.30
C TYR A 102 6.41 -0.31 -26.94
N SER A 103 5.70 -0.04 -25.83
CA SER A 103 6.26 -0.19 -24.48
C SER A 103 6.68 -1.64 -24.18
N ILE A 104 5.94 -2.64 -24.66
CA ILE A 104 6.29 -4.06 -24.51
C ILE A 104 7.49 -4.42 -25.40
N TYR A 105 7.57 -3.87 -26.61
CA TYR A 105 8.72 -4.04 -27.50
C TYR A 105 10.01 -3.53 -26.84
N LEU A 106 10.01 -2.31 -26.30
CA LEU A 106 11.16 -1.76 -25.59
C LEU A 106 11.53 -2.60 -24.35
N LEU A 107 10.54 -3.06 -23.58
CA LEU A 107 10.76 -3.92 -22.41
C LEU A 107 11.36 -5.30 -22.74
N ARG A 108 11.24 -5.75 -24.00
CA ARG A 108 11.82 -7.02 -24.47
C ARG A 108 13.16 -6.87 -25.18
N ASN A 109 13.49 -5.66 -25.64
CA ASN A 109 14.69 -5.35 -26.41
C ASN A 109 15.47 -4.19 -25.79
N PRO A 110 16.07 -4.38 -24.59
CA PRO A 110 16.85 -3.35 -23.93
C PRO A 110 18.22 -3.13 -24.60
N ASP A 111 18.63 -1.87 -24.74
CA ASP A 111 19.93 -1.45 -25.29
C ASP A 111 21.12 -2.12 -24.58
N GLU A 112 22.29 -2.23 -25.22
CA GLU A 112 23.49 -2.76 -24.54
C GLU A 112 23.92 -1.90 -23.35
N GLN A 113 24.45 -2.55 -22.30
CA GLN A 113 24.86 -1.85 -21.07
C GLN A 113 26.34 -1.49 -21.09
N ILE A 114 26.66 -0.26 -20.71
CA ILE A 114 28.03 0.20 -20.48
C ILE A 114 28.63 -0.63 -19.35
N GLN A 115 29.85 -1.13 -19.54
CA GLN A 115 30.54 -1.94 -18.52
C GLN A 115 30.97 -1.10 -17.31
N PRO A 116 31.11 -1.70 -16.11
CA PRO A 116 31.61 -1.00 -14.92
C PRO A 116 33.01 -0.43 -15.16
N ASP A 117 33.26 0.78 -14.64
CA ASP A 117 34.51 1.52 -14.80
C ASP A 117 35.24 1.55 -13.45
N PRO A 118 36.37 0.86 -13.27
CA PRO A 118 37.07 0.75 -11.98
C PRO A 118 37.48 2.09 -11.34
N SER A 119 37.49 3.21 -12.08
CA SER A 119 37.77 4.54 -11.53
C SER A 119 36.58 5.15 -10.76
N LYS A 120 35.36 4.64 -10.98
CA LYS A 120 34.12 5.17 -10.39
C LYS A 120 33.83 4.57 -9.01
N LYS A 121 33.24 5.38 -8.14
CA LYS A 121 32.83 4.98 -6.79
C LYS A 121 31.85 3.81 -6.84
N THR A 122 32.06 2.84 -5.95
CA THR A 122 31.20 1.67 -5.78
C THR A 122 30.05 1.99 -4.83
N LEU A 123 28.83 1.92 -5.37
CA LEU A 123 27.58 2.13 -4.63
C LEU A 123 26.90 0.78 -4.38
N VAL A 124 26.92 0.34 -3.11
CA VAL A 124 26.21 -0.86 -2.67
C VAL A 124 24.81 -0.48 -2.19
N ILE A 125 23.79 -1.17 -2.68
CA ILE A 125 22.38 -1.01 -2.30
C ILE A 125 21.88 -2.33 -1.71
N LEU A 126 21.49 -2.32 -0.44
CA LEU A 126 20.94 -3.48 0.26
C LEU A 126 19.41 -3.49 0.18
N GLY A 127 18.85 -4.63 -0.22
CA GLY A 127 17.41 -4.85 -0.34
C GLY A 127 16.83 -4.52 -1.71
N THR A 128 15.65 -5.08 -1.96
CA THR A 128 14.90 -5.00 -3.23
C THR A 128 13.43 -4.59 -2.99
N GLY A 129 13.22 -3.77 -1.95
CA GLY A 129 11.93 -3.19 -1.57
C GLY A 129 11.69 -1.78 -2.14
N TRP A 130 10.66 -1.12 -1.63
CA TRP A 130 10.19 0.20 -2.07
C TRP A 130 11.29 1.27 -2.16
N GLY A 131 12.09 1.44 -1.10
CA GLY A 131 13.17 2.44 -1.08
C GLY A 131 14.26 2.14 -2.10
N ALA A 132 14.85 0.95 -2.03
CA ALA A 132 15.93 0.52 -2.92
C ALA A 132 15.53 0.55 -4.40
N VAL A 133 14.32 0.09 -4.76
CA VAL A 133 13.87 0.07 -6.16
C VAL A 133 13.45 1.47 -6.64
N SER A 134 12.90 2.32 -5.77
CA SER A 134 12.60 3.71 -6.13
C SER A 134 13.87 4.55 -6.36
N LEU A 135 14.94 4.27 -5.60
CA LEU A 135 16.30 4.74 -5.86
C LEU A 135 16.81 4.21 -7.21
N LEU A 136 16.92 2.89 -7.37
CA LEU A 136 17.45 2.26 -8.58
C LEU A 136 16.76 2.77 -9.85
N LYS A 137 15.43 2.92 -9.85
CA LYS A 137 14.69 3.38 -11.04
C LYS A 137 15.09 4.79 -11.50
N ARG A 138 15.47 5.69 -10.60
CA ARG A 138 15.82 7.10 -10.91
C ARG A 138 17.31 7.43 -10.84
N LEU A 139 18.12 6.55 -10.24
CA LEU A 139 19.57 6.64 -10.25
C LEU A 139 20.08 6.53 -11.70
N ASP A 140 20.98 7.43 -12.07
CA ASP A 140 21.77 7.30 -13.29
C ASP A 140 23.04 6.50 -12.97
N THR A 141 23.03 5.26 -13.45
CA THR A 141 24.07 4.25 -13.19
C THR A 141 25.38 4.55 -13.91
N GLU A 142 25.42 5.47 -14.88
CA GLU A 142 26.68 5.85 -15.54
C GLU A 142 27.68 6.49 -14.57
N ASN A 143 27.18 7.03 -13.46
CA ASN A 143 27.97 7.75 -12.46
C ASN A 143 28.66 6.84 -11.41
N TYR A 144 28.26 5.57 -11.28
CA TYR A 144 28.64 4.71 -10.16
C TYR A 144 28.76 3.24 -10.58
N ASN A 145 29.69 2.51 -9.97
CA ASN A 145 29.68 1.05 -10.02
C ASN A 145 28.62 0.52 -9.05
N VAL A 146 27.42 0.23 -9.54
CA VAL A 146 26.29 -0.15 -8.68
C VAL A 146 26.26 -1.66 -8.44
N ILE A 147 26.16 -2.04 -7.16
CA ILE A 147 25.97 -3.42 -6.71
C ILE A 147 24.69 -3.48 -5.87
N VAL A 148 23.78 -4.39 -6.21
CA VAL A 148 22.56 -4.66 -5.44
C VAL A 148 22.70 -6.01 -4.73
N ILE A 149 22.40 -6.05 -3.45
CA ILE A 149 22.45 -7.27 -2.62
C ILE A 149 21.07 -7.46 -1.98
N SER A 150 20.42 -8.57 -2.26
CA SER A 150 19.16 -8.94 -1.60
C SER A 150 18.88 -10.43 -1.76
N PRO A 151 18.39 -11.15 -0.73
CA PRO A 151 17.98 -12.54 -0.86
C PRO A 151 16.68 -12.71 -1.67
N ARG A 152 16.04 -11.60 -2.10
CA ARG A 152 14.82 -11.60 -2.90
C ARG A 152 15.07 -11.00 -4.29
N ASN A 153 15.03 -11.82 -5.33
CA ASN A 153 15.31 -11.41 -6.72
C ASN A 153 14.18 -10.64 -7.43
N PHE A 154 13.12 -10.27 -6.71
CA PHE A 154 12.01 -9.46 -7.21
C PHE A 154 11.68 -8.27 -6.29
N PHE A 155 11.17 -7.21 -6.90
CA PHE A 155 10.39 -6.19 -6.23
C PHE A 155 8.98 -6.73 -5.95
N LEU A 156 8.42 -6.43 -4.78
CA LEU A 156 7.06 -6.81 -4.38
C LEU A 156 6.20 -5.56 -4.19
N PHE A 157 5.10 -5.46 -4.94
CA PHE A 157 4.10 -4.40 -4.78
C PHE A 157 3.16 -4.73 -3.61
N THR A 158 3.67 -4.55 -2.39
CA THR A 158 3.04 -4.98 -1.12
C THR A 158 1.57 -4.56 -0.87
N PRO A 159 1.04 -3.41 -1.36
CA PRO A 159 -0.36 -3.05 -1.10
C PRO A 159 -1.41 -3.97 -1.72
N LEU A 160 -1.04 -4.78 -2.72
CA LEU A 160 -1.94 -5.77 -3.33
C LEU A 160 -1.65 -7.20 -2.84
N LEU A 161 -0.80 -7.36 -1.82
CA LEU A 161 -0.52 -8.64 -1.19
C LEU A 161 -1.74 -9.25 -0.47
N PRO A 162 -2.63 -8.49 0.21
CA PRO A 162 -3.85 -9.05 0.79
C PRO A 162 -4.71 -9.77 -0.25
N SER A 163 -4.90 -9.19 -1.45
CA SER A 163 -5.65 -9.80 -2.56
C SER A 163 -5.03 -11.08 -3.13
N CYS A 164 -3.76 -11.37 -2.83
CA CYS A 164 -3.09 -12.61 -3.23
C CYS A 164 -3.46 -13.80 -2.32
N THR A 165 -3.87 -13.52 -1.07
CA THR A 165 -4.25 -14.55 -0.09
C THR A 165 -5.54 -15.29 -0.45
N THR A 166 -6.39 -14.67 -1.28
CA THR A 166 -7.70 -15.17 -1.70
C THR A 166 -7.79 -15.51 -3.19
N GLY A 167 -6.69 -15.35 -3.94
CA GLY A 167 -6.69 -15.60 -5.38
C GLY A 167 -7.42 -14.54 -6.24
N LEU A 168 -7.69 -13.35 -5.70
CA LEU A 168 -8.20 -12.22 -6.49
C LEU A 168 -7.12 -11.64 -7.42
N ILE A 169 -5.86 -11.70 -7.00
CA ILE A 169 -4.69 -11.28 -7.78
C ILE A 169 -3.63 -12.38 -7.68
N GLU A 170 -2.97 -12.73 -8.78
CA GLU A 170 -1.85 -13.66 -8.73
C GLU A 170 -0.61 -13.00 -8.16
N HIS A 171 0.12 -13.69 -7.28
CA HIS A 171 1.35 -13.16 -6.68
C HIS A 171 2.37 -12.72 -7.75
N ARG A 172 2.46 -13.45 -8.87
CA ARG A 172 3.35 -13.12 -10.02
C ARG A 172 2.98 -11.82 -10.74
N SER A 173 1.76 -11.32 -10.56
CA SER A 173 1.26 -10.06 -11.13
C SER A 173 1.72 -8.85 -10.34
N ILE A 174 1.98 -9.00 -9.03
CA ILE A 174 2.49 -7.94 -8.14
C ILE A 174 4.02 -8.00 -7.92
N MET A 175 4.69 -8.98 -8.52
CA MET A 175 6.15 -9.14 -8.51
C MET A 175 6.78 -8.58 -9.79
N GLU A 176 7.95 -7.95 -9.68
CA GLU A 176 8.77 -7.52 -10.83
C GLU A 176 10.23 -7.98 -10.65
N PRO A 177 10.79 -8.82 -11.54
CA PRO A 177 12.16 -9.32 -11.40
C PRO A 177 13.19 -8.19 -11.39
N ILE A 178 14.07 -8.18 -10.39
CA ILE A 178 15.09 -7.14 -10.22
C ILE A 178 16.06 -7.16 -11.40
N ARG A 179 16.45 -8.34 -11.90
CA ARG A 179 17.27 -8.46 -13.11
C ARG A 179 16.64 -7.76 -14.32
N ASN A 180 15.31 -7.73 -14.44
CA ASN A 180 14.62 -6.97 -15.51
C ASN A 180 14.78 -5.46 -15.29
N ILE A 181 14.55 -4.97 -14.07
CA ILE A 181 14.75 -3.55 -13.71
C ILE A 181 16.19 -3.10 -13.96
N LEU A 182 17.17 -3.94 -13.62
CA LEU A 182 18.60 -3.66 -13.78
C LEU A 182 19.08 -3.74 -15.22
N ARG A 183 18.52 -4.64 -16.06
CA ARG A 183 18.87 -4.73 -17.48
C ARG A 183 18.46 -3.48 -18.26
N HIS A 184 17.46 -2.73 -17.78
CA HIS A 184 17.02 -1.43 -18.34
C HIS A 184 17.78 -0.21 -17.77
N LYS A 185 18.98 -0.42 -17.21
CA LYS A 185 19.90 0.64 -16.80
C LYS A 185 20.96 0.84 -17.88
N LYS A 186 21.42 2.08 -18.08
CA LYS A 186 22.42 2.42 -19.12
C LYS A 186 23.77 1.74 -18.87
N ALA A 187 24.18 1.64 -17.61
CA ALA A 187 25.38 0.93 -17.19
C ALA A 187 24.99 -0.35 -16.46
N ALA A 188 25.84 -1.37 -16.56
CA ALA A 188 25.60 -2.68 -15.98
C ALA A 188 25.59 -2.61 -14.45
N VAL A 189 24.55 -3.17 -13.84
CA VAL A 189 24.41 -3.25 -12.38
C VAL A 189 24.62 -4.67 -11.93
N LYS A 190 25.58 -4.91 -11.02
CA LYS A 190 25.80 -6.24 -10.44
C LYS A 190 24.69 -6.55 -9.45
N TYR A 191 24.12 -7.76 -9.51
CA TYR A 191 23.16 -8.24 -8.53
C TYR A 191 23.62 -9.55 -7.90
N TYR A 192 23.67 -9.57 -6.57
CA TYR A 192 23.88 -10.76 -5.75
C TYR A 192 22.57 -11.14 -5.05
N GLU A 193 22.12 -12.37 -5.32
CA GLU A 193 21.00 -13.00 -4.65
C GLU A 193 21.49 -13.59 -3.33
N ALA A 194 21.69 -12.71 -2.35
CA ALA A 194 22.38 -13.01 -1.11
C ALA A 194 21.84 -12.15 0.04
N SER A 195 21.89 -12.69 1.26
CA SER A 195 21.60 -11.95 2.48
C SER A 195 22.84 -11.19 2.96
N ALA A 196 22.68 -9.91 3.30
CA ALA A 196 23.71 -9.15 4.00
C ALA A 196 23.71 -9.56 5.47
N THR A 197 24.76 -10.25 5.92
CA THR A 197 24.85 -10.82 7.28
C THR A 197 25.54 -9.88 8.26
N LYS A 198 26.52 -9.08 7.80
CA LYS A 198 27.19 -8.06 8.59
C LYS A 198 27.59 -6.87 7.71
N ILE A 199 27.56 -5.67 8.29
CA ILE A 199 28.11 -4.44 7.69
C ILE A 199 29.26 -4.00 8.60
N ASP A 200 30.46 -3.80 8.04
CA ASP A 200 31.63 -3.28 8.75
C ASP A 200 31.88 -1.85 8.26
N PRO A 201 31.50 -0.82 9.05
CA PRO A 201 31.57 0.58 8.61
C PRO A 201 33.00 1.13 8.59
N GLU A 202 33.92 0.54 9.36
CA GLU A 202 35.32 0.97 9.42
C GLU A 202 36.09 0.46 8.20
N LYS A 203 35.96 -0.84 7.87
CA LYS A 203 36.57 -1.45 6.69
C LYS A 203 35.80 -1.16 5.39
N ARG A 204 34.58 -0.63 5.49
CA ARG A 204 33.66 -0.35 4.37
C ARG A 204 33.38 -1.59 3.53
N VAL A 205 33.03 -2.70 4.19
CA VAL A 205 32.62 -3.95 3.54
C VAL A 205 31.26 -4.43 4.03
N VAL A 206 30.49 -5.06 3.14
CA VAL A 206 29.29 -5.83 3.50
C VAL A 206 29.61 -7.31 3.33
N ARG A 207 29.50 -8.07 4.41
CA ARG A 207 29.58 -9.54 4.35
C ARG A 207 28.24 -10.08 3.87
N ILE A 208 28.28 -10.88 2.82
CA ILE A 208 27.11 -11.50 2.20
C ILE A 208 27.20 -13.01 2.28
N SER A 209 26.04 -13.66 2.46
CA SER A 209 25.87 -15.10 2.36
C SER A 209 24.80 -15.40 1.32
N ASP A 210 25.11 -16.31 0.40
CA ASP A 210 24.09 -17.03 -0.35
C ASP A 210 23.17 -17.75 0.65
N VAL A 211 21.88 -17.81 0.35
CA VAL A 211 20.83 -18.48 1.14
C VAL A 211 20.16 -19.62 0.39
N SER A 212 20.54 -19.85 -0.87
CA SER A 212 20.11 -20.98 -1.70
C SER A 212 20.43 -22.33 -1.04
N GLU A 213 19.62 -23.36 -1.34
CA GLU A 213 19.97 -24.76 -1.00
C GLU A 213 21.09 -25.28 -1.90
N ILE A 214 21.17 -24.79 -3.14
CA ILE A 214 22.28 -25.08 -4.07
C ILE A 214 23.50 -24.28 -3.64
N ARG A 215 24.59 -24.98 -3.32
CA ARG A 215 25.87 -24.39 -2.87
C ARG A 215 26.99 -24.65 -3.88
N GLY A 216 27.76 -23.62 -4.18
CA GLY A 216 29.08 -23.74 -4.81
C GLY A 216 30.21 -23.54 -3.80
N ASP A 217 31.45 -23.61 -4.27
CA ASP A 217 32.68 -23.53 -3.43
C ASP A 217 32.76 -22.26 -2.56
N THR A 218 32.13 -21.17 -3.01
CA THR A 218 32.01 -19.92 -2.25
C THR A 218 30.54 -19.63 -1.96
N SER A 219 30.13 -19.80 -0.70
CA SER A 219 28.79 -19.44 -0.22
C SER A 219 28.74 -18.10 0.53
N THR A 220 29.88 -17.60 0.98
CA THR A 220 30.01 -16.38 1.81
C THR A 220 31.21 -15.58 1.34
N THR A 221 31.05 -14.25 1.19
CA THR A 221 32.13 -13.35 0.76
C THR A 221 31.89 -11.92 1.29
N GLU A 222 32.83 -11.02 1.03
CA GLU A 222 32.77 -9.61 1.42
C GLU A 222 32.78 -8.71 0.19
N VAL A 223 31.90 -7.70 0.17
CA VAL A 223 31.74 -6.75 -0.93
C VAL A 223 32.15 -5.36 -0.43
N PRO A 224 33.23 -4.75 -0.96
CA PRO A 224 33.64 -3.40 -0.58
C PRO A 224 32.68 -2.34 -1.14
N TYR A 225 32.61 -1.18 -0.48
CA TYR A 225 31.82 -0.04 -0.93
C TYR A 225 32.50 1.31 -0.65
N ASP A 226 32.27 2.27 -1.54
CA ASP A 226 32.52 3.68 -1.25
C ASP A 226 31.28 4.31 -0.60
N MET A 227 30.09 3.93 -1.09
CA MET A 227 28.79 4.41 -0.65
C MET A 227 27.85 3.22 -0.38
N LEU A 228 27.11 3.25 0.73
CA LEU A 228 26.18 2.20 1.12
C LEU A 228 24.76 2.75 1.33
N VAL A 229 23.75 2.12 0.73
CA VAL A 229 22.34 2.39 1.01
C VAL A 229 21.69 1.17 1.66
N VAL A 230 21.24 1.30 2.90
CA VAL A 230 20.52 0.28 3.64
C VAL A 230 19.02 0.44 3.39
N GLY A 231 18.46 -0.42 2.53
CA GLY A 231 17.03 -0.46 2.17
C GLY A 231 16.36 -1.81 2.45
N VAL A 232 16.82 -2.51 3.50
CA VAL A 232 16.39 -3.88 3.85
C VAL A 232 15.00 -3.96 4.52
N GLY A 233 14.43 -2.81 4.89
CA GLY A 233 13.15 -2.71 5.58
C GLY A 233 13.13 -3.39 6.95
N ALA A 234 11.92 -3.73 7.42
CA ALA A 234 11.66 -4.35 8.70
C ALA A 234 11.20 -5.81 8.56
N GLU A 235 11.23 -6.54 9.68
CA GLU A 235 10.64 -7.87 9.85
C GLU A 235 9.43 -7.84 10.80
N ASN A 236 8.64 -8.90 10.85
CA ASN A 236 7.43 -8.97 11.68
C ASN A 236 7.77 -8.98 13.18
N SER A 237 7.09 -8.12 13.94
CA SER A 237 7.15 -8.10 15.39
C SER A 237 6.07 -8.98 16.00
N THR A 238 6.48 -9.92 16.84
CA THR A 238 5.57 -10.67 17.72
C THR A 238 5.34 -9.99 19.06
N PHE A 239 6.03 -8.87 19.34
CA PHE A 239 6.08 -8.20 20.65
C PHE A 239 6.50 -9.11 21.82
N GLY A 240 7.11 -10.27 21.55
CA GLY A 240 7.44 -11.27 22.57
C GLY A 240 6.26 -12.15 23.01
N ILE A 241 5.10 -12.06 22.35
CA ILE A 241 3.93 -12.88 22.63
C ILE A 241 4.22 -14.35 22.25
N PRO A 242 4.12 -15.32 23.18
CA PRO A 242 4.40 -16.72 22.90
C PRO A 242 3.41 -17.33 21.88
N GLY A 243 3.91 -18.20 21.01
CA GLY A 243 3.12 -18.96 20.04
C GLY A 243 2.85 -18.23 18.71
N VAL A 244 3.17 -16.93 18.60
CA VAL A 244 2.90 -16.16 17.37
C VAL A 244 3.73 -16.68 16.19
N ARG A 245 5.02 -17.03 16.37
CA ARG A 245 5.85 -17.54 15.27
C ARG A 245 5.50 -18.97 14.89
N GLU A 246 4.99 -19.71 15.87
CA GLU A 246 4.75 -21.14 15.84
C GLU A 246 3.39 -21.49 15.22
N HIS A 247 2.38 -20.64 15.41
CA HIS A 247 0.99 -20.98 15.07
C HIS A 247 0.26 -19.95 14.19
N SER A 248 0.78 -18.74 13.99
CA SER A 248 0.17 -17.75 13.07
C SER A 248 0.77 -17.80 11.66
N CYS A 249 0.08 -17.19 10.69
CA CYS A 249 0.70 -16.70 9.46
C CYS A 249 1.02 -15.21 9.61
N PHE A 250 2.17 -14.77 9.11
CA PHE A 250 2.38 -13.34 8.84
C PHE A 250 1.73 -12.94 7.50
N LEU A 251 1.77 -11.66 7.15
CA LEU A 251 1.37 -11.16 5.82
C LEU A 251 2.32 -10.02 5.40
N LYS A 252 3.55 -10.38 4.98
CA LYS A 252 4.64 -9.46 4.63
C LYS A 252 5.26 -9.76 3.26
N GLU A 253 5.40 -11.04 2.92
CA GLU A 253 6.05 -11.54 1.69
C GLU A 253 5.13 -12.47 0.87
N VAL A 254 5.58 -12.88 -0.32
CA VAL A 254 4.78 -13.75 -1.22
C VAL A 254 4.48 -15.12 -0.61
N GLY A 255 5.47 -15.74 0.03
CA GLY A 255 5.30 -17.04 0.69
C GLY A 255 4.26 -17.01 1.81
N ASP A 256 4.17 -15.90 2.54
CA ASP A 256 3.13 -15.68 3.56
C ASP A 256 1.72 -15.75 2.93
N ALA A 257 1.52 -15.08 1.80
CA ALA A 257 0.23 -15.05 1.12
C ALA A 257 -0.17 -16.41 0.53
N GLN A 258 0.80 -17.18 0.02
CA GLN A 258 0.59 -18.57 -0.41
C GLN A 258 0.22 -19.49 0.76
N GLU A 259 0.93 -19.38 1.89
CA GLU A 259 0.65 -20.19 3.09
C GLU A 259 -0.71 -19.83 3.70
N ILE A 260 -1.11 -18.55 3.71
CA ILE A 260 -2.48 -18.14 4.08
C ILE A 260 -3.51 -18.79 3.16
N ARG A 261 -3.36 -18.64 1.82
CA ARG A 261 -4.28 -19.23 0.83
C ARG A 261 -4.46 -20.73 1.04
N LYS A 262 -3.36 -21.43 1.25
CA LYS A 262 -3.33 -22.86 1.56
C LYS A 262 -4.08 -23.17 2.86
N ARG A 263 -3.76 -22.49 3.98
CA ARG A 263 -4.41 -22.73 5.28
C ARG A 263 -5.91 -22.42 5.28
N ILE A 264 -6.38 -21.43 4.51
CA ILE A 264 -7.82 -21.17 4.33
C ILE A 264 -8.50 -22.44 3.78
N MET A 265 -7.97 -23.00 2.69
CA MET A 265 -8.53 -24.20 2.07
C MET A 265 -8.35 -25.45 2.95
N ASP A 266 -7.21 -25.62 3.61
CA ASP A 266 -6.99 -26.73 4.54
C ASP A 266 -7.97 -26.68 5.72
N CYS A 267 -8.34 -25.50 6.21
CA CYS A 267 -9.38 -25.35 7.23
C CYS A 267 -10.78 -25.73 6.70
N VAL A 268 -11.13 -25.32 5.48
CA VAL A 268 -12.41 -25.66 4.83
C VAL A 268 -12.53 -27.17 4.59
N GLU A 269 -11.53 -27.78 3.96
CA GLU A 269 -11.51 -29.22 3.66
C GLU A 269 -11.51 -30.07 4.94
N THR A 270 -10.79 -29.64 6.00
CA THR A 270 -10.81 -30.33 7.29
C THR A 270 -12.16 -30.18 8.00
N ALA A 271 -12.83 -29.02 7.87
CA ALA A 271 -14.13 -28.79 8.48
C ALA A 271 -15.25 -29.62 7.84
N ILE A 272 -15.16 -29.94 6.56
CA ILE A 272 -16.11 -30.83 5.87
C ILE A 272 -15.72 -32.32 5.92
N PHE A 273 -14.61 -32.67 6.59
CA PHE A 273 -14.19 -34.06 6.70
C PHE A 273 -15.25 -34.91 7.44
N LYS A 274 -15.35 -36.18 7.03
CA LYS A 274 -16.38 -37.09 7.55
C LYS A 274 -16.28 -37.23 9.07
N ASP A 275 -17.44 -37.22 9.73
CA ASP A 275 -17.61 -37.42 11.18
C ASP A 275 -16.99 -36.31 12.07
N GLN A 276 -16.68 -35.14 11.51
CA GLN A 276 -16.15 -33.99 12.26
C GLN A 276 -17.18 -33.42 13.26
N THR A 277 -16.75 -33.15 14.50
CA THR A 277 -17.61 -32.58 15.55
C THR A 277 -18.00 -31.12 15.26
N LYS A 278 -19.22 -30.72 15.60
CA LYS A 278 -19.77 -29.37 15.32
C LYS A 278 -18.93 -28.25 15.93
N GLU A 279 -18.32 -28.52 17.08
CA GLU A 279 -17.46 -27.60 17.82
C GLU A 279 -16.15 -27.36 17.06
N GLU A 280 -15.56 -28.42 16.50
CA GLU A 280 -14.31 -28.33 15.72
C GLU A 280 -14.58 -27.75 14.32
N VAL A 281 -15.73 -28.04 13.69
CA VAL A 281 -16.18 -27.36 12.46
C VAL A 281 -16.24 -25.84 12.67
N LYS A 282 -16.87 -25.39 13.76
CA LYS A 282 -16.92 -23.96 14.12
C LYS A 282 -15.55 -23.36 14.39
N ARG A 283 -14.64 -24.11 15.05
CA ARG A 283 -13.27 -23.66 15.27
C ARG A 283 -12.52 -23.49 13.95
N LEU A 284 -12.50 -24.53 13.11
CA LEU A 284 -11.77 -24.55 11.84
C LEU A 284 -12.23 -23.43 10.89
N LEU A 285 -13.53 -23.15 10.88
CA LEU A 285 -14.12 -22.10 10.04
C LEU A 285 -14.08 -20.70 10.66
N HIS A 286 -13.48 -20.53 11.85
CA HIS A 286 -13.24 -19.23 12.47
C HIS A 286 -11.84 -18.72 12.10
N MET A 287 -11.81 -17.68 11.28
CA MET A 287 -10.62 -16.98 10.80
C MET A 287 -10.37 -15.74 11.64
N VAL A 288 -9.19 -15.65 12.28
CA VAL A 288 -8.82 -14.53 13.16
C VAL A 288 -7.70 -13.70 12.54
N VAL A 289 -7.87 -12.39 12.51
CA VAL A 289 -6.92 -11.40 11.99
C VAL A 289 -6.48 -10.48 13.12
N VAL A 290 -5.18 -10.38 13.39
CA VAL A 290 -4.65 -9.50 14.45
C VAL A 290 -3.98 -8.28 13.82
N GLY A 291 -4.53 -7.10 14.13
CA GLY A 291 -4.11 -5.80 13.60
C GLY A 291 -5.19 -5.14 12.75
N GLY A 292 -5.77 -4.05 13.25
CA GLY A 292 -6.70 -3.17 12.57
C GLY A 292 -6.05 -2.08 11.73
N GLY A 293 -4.77 -2.22 11.37
CA GLY A 293 -4.14 -1.41 10.34
C GLY A 293 -4.64 -1.78 8.93
N PRO A 294 -4.26 -1.01 7.88
CA PRO A 294 -4.72 -1.26 6.51
C PRO A 294 -4.57 -2.71 6.06
N THR A 295 -3.42 -3.34 6.29
CA THR A 295 -3.16 -4.74 5.90
C THR A 295 -4.15 -5.75 6.47
N GLY A 296 -4.51 -5.64 7.75
CA GLY A 296 -5.45 -6.56 8.39
C GLY A 296 -6.91 -6.28 8.04
N VAL A 297 -7.26 -5.00 7.85
CA VAL A 297 -8.59 -4.58 7.36
C VAL A 297 -8.81 -5.02 5.91
N GLU A 298 -7.83 -4.79 5.03
CA GLU A 298 -7.89 -5.23 3.64
C GLU A 298 -7.96 -6.76 3.54
N PHE A 299 -7.17 -7.49 4.32
CA PHE A 299 -7.24 -8.96 4.36
C PHE A 299 -8.59 -9.48 4.89
N ALA A 300 -9.13 -8.90 5.97
CA ALA A 300 -10.43 -9.31 6.51
C ALA A 300 -11.56 -9.07 5.48
N GLY A 301 -11.52 -7.95 4.75
CA GLY A 301 -12.45 -7.66 3.65
C GLY A 301 -12.31 -8.61 2.47
N GLU A 302 -11.07 -8.87 2.01
CA GLU A 302 -10.80 -9.84 0.93
C GLU A 302 -11.29 -11.25 1.28
N LEU A 303 -11.03 -11.71 2.51
CA LEU A 303 -11.43 -13.02 3.00
C LEU A 303 -12.95 -13.16 3.09
N GLN A 304 -13.64 -12.12 3.57
CA GLN A 304 -15.10 -12.10 3.65
C GLN A 304 -15.75 -12.08 2.26
N ASP A 305 -15.16 -11.35 1.30
CA ASP A 305 -15.61 -11.37 -0.09
C ASP A 305 -15.36 -12.72 -0.76
N PHE A 306 -14.20 -13.34 -0.56
CA PHE A 306 -13.92 -14.69 -1.07
C PHE A 306 -14.91 -15.73 -0.53
N PHE A 307 -15.24 -15.68 0.76
CA PHE A 307 -16.31 -16.52 1.31
C PHE A 307 -17.66 -16.24 0.65
N ASN A 308 -18.01 -14.96 0.49
CA ASN A 308 -19.31 -14.53 -0.01
C ASN A 308 -19.52 -14.78 -1.50
N ASP A 309 -18.49 -14.61 -2.31
CA ASP A 309 -18.56 -14.69 -3.77
C ASP A 309 -18.24 -16.10 -4.28
N ASP A 310 -17.39 -16.86 -3.60
CA ASP A 310 -16.82 -18.09 -4.13
C ASP A 310 -17.12 -19.28 -3.19
N LEU A 311 -16.55 -19.33 -1.98
CA LEU A 311 -16.59 -20.55 -1.14
C LEU A 311 -18.00 -21.03 -0.84
N LYS A 312 -18.93 -20.15 -0.44
CA LYS A 312 -20.31 -20.57 -0.09
C LYS A 312 -21.12 -21.13 -1.27
N LYS A 313 -20.64 -20.94 -2.51
CA LYS A 313 -21.23 -21.55 -3.72
C LYS A 313 -20.65 -22.93 -4.01
N TRP A 314 -19.38 -23.15 -3.67
CA TRP A 314 -18.66 -24.40 -3.93
C TRP A 314 -18.81 -25.42 -2.80
N VAL A 315 -18.85 -24.95 -1.55
CA VAL A 315 -18.96 -25.76 -0.33
C VAL A 315 -20.09 -25.22 0.55
N PRO A 316 -21.38 -25.44 0.21
CA PRO A 316 -22.49 -24.81 0.91
C PRO A 316 -22.59 -25.16 2.40
N GLU A 317 -22.04 -26.29 2.84
CA GLU A 317 -22.11 -26.79 4.22
C GLU A 317 -21.42 -25.86 5.24
N ILE A 318 -20.43 -25.07 4.82
CA ILE A 318 -19.68 -24.18 5.73
C ILE A 318 -20.43 -22.88 6.04
N THR A 319 -21.52 -22.57 5.31
CA THR A 319 -22.16 -21.24 5.27
C THR A 319 -22.55 -20.71 6.65
N ASP A 320 -23.11 -21.54 7.52
CA ASP A 320 -23.59 -21.14 8.85
C ASP A 320 -22.48 -21.05 9.92
N ASN A 321 -21.26 -21.50 9.59
CA ASN A 321 -20.15 -21.63 10.55
C ASN A 321 -18.92 -20.77 10.21
N PHE A 322 -18.80 -20.28 8.96
CA PHE A 322 -17.69 -19.42 8.57
C PHE A 322 -17.76 -18.05 9.24
N LYS A 323 -16.68 -17.66 9.92
CA LYS A 323 -16.62 -16.44 10.73
C LYS A 323 -15.27 -15.75 10.60
N VAL A 324 -15.28 -14.45 10.30
CA VAL A 324 -14.08 -13.61 10.37
C VAL A 324 -14.12 -12.77 11.65
N THR A 325 -12.99 -12.67 12.36
CA THR A 325 -12.83 -11.77 13.51
C THR A 325 -11.52 -11.00 13.43
N LEU A 326 -11.62 -9.67 13.38
CA LEU A 326 -10.48 -8.76 13.44
C LEU A 326 -10.28 -8.29 14.88
N VAL A 327 -9.06 -8.47 15.41
CA VAL A 327 -8.64 -8.11 16.77
C VAL A 327 -7.67 -6.94 16.70
N GLU A 328 -7.95 -5.87 17.43
CA GLU A 328 -7.12 -4.66 17.51
C GLU A 328 -6.97 -4.22 18.97
N ALA A 329 -5.74 -3.88 19.38
CA ALA A 329 -5.42 -3.46 20.74
C ALA A 329 -5.81 -2.00 21.02
N LEU A 330 -5.84 -1.15 19.98
CA LEU A 330 -6.31 0.23 20.02
C LEU A 330 -7.84 0.32 20.04
N PRO A 331 -8.43 1.49 20.36
CA PRO A 331 -9.88 1.67 20.42
C PRO A 331 -10.63 1.50 19.09
N ASN A 332 -9.96 1.71 17.96
CA ASN A 332 -10.54 1.81 16.62
C ASN A 332 -9.67 1.07 15.59
N VAL A 333 -10.29 0.57 14.52
CA VAL A 333 -9.56 0.20 13.29
C VAL A 333 -9.12 1.45 12.50
N LEU A 334 -8.18 1.28 11.56
CA LEU A 334 -7.64 2.34 10.69
C LEU A 334 -7.29 3.66 11.45
N PRO A 335 -6.51 3.62 12.55
CA PRO A 335 -6.34 4.75 13.48
C PRO A 335 -5.67 5.99 12.87
N THR A 336 -5.15 5.92 11.64
CA THR A 336 -4.57 7.03 10.88
C THR A 336 -5.57 7.75 9.98
N PHE A 337 -6.80 7.24 9.84
CA PHE A 337 -7.86 7.83 9.01
C PHE A 337 -8.77 8.73 9.85
N SER A 338 -9.48 9.65 9.19
CA SER A 338 -10.51 10.46 9.85
C SER A 338 -11.63 9.62 10.47
N LYS A 339 -12.19 10.08 11.60
CA LYS A 339 -13.22 9.35 12.36
C LYS A 339 -14.41 8.91 11.50
N GLN A 340 -14.84 9.75 10.55
CA GLN A 340 -15.94 9.40 9.64
C GLN A 340 -15.65 8.14 8.80
N LEU A 341 -14.40 7.93 8.39
CA LEU A 341 -13.98 6.75 7.64
C LEU A 341 -13.81 5.52 8.53
N ILE A 342 -13.42 5.71 9.79
CA ILE A 342 -13.42 4.66 10.83
C ILE A 342 -14.87 4.18 11.06
N ASP A 343 -15.78 5.10 11.42
CA ASP A 343 -17.19 4.80 11.67
C ASP A 343 -17.84 4.10 10.46
N TYR A 344 -17.51 4.51 9.23
CA TYR A 344 -17.97 3.88 7.98
C TYR A 344 -17.39 2.47 7.75
N THR A 345 -16.12 2.25 8.11
CA THR A 345 -15.47 0.94 8.02
C THR A 345 -16.09 -0.04 9.01
N GLU A 346 -16.29 0.38 10.26
CA GLU A 346 -16.94 -0.45 11.30
C GLU A 346 -18.40 -0.78 10.94
N SER A 347 -19.16 0.17 10.38
CA SER A 347 -20.51 -0.10 9.85
C SER A 347 -20.49 -1.11 8.70
N THR A 348 -19.57 -0.96 7.74
CA THR A 348 -19.44 -1.88 6.60
C THR A 348 -19.05 -3.29 7.06
N PHE A 349 -18.10 -3.42 7.99
CA PHE A 349 -17.70 -4.72 8.54
C PHE A 349 -18.86 -5.41 9.27
N LYS A 350 -19.68 -4.65 9.99
CA LYS A 350 -20.91 -5.15 10.62
C LYS A 350 -21.97 -5.59 9.60
N GLU A 351 -22.13 -4.86 8.50
CA GLU A 351 -22.99 -5.26 7.37
C GLU A 351 -22.54 -6.58 6.73
N GLU A 352 -21.23 -6.82 6.64
CA GLU A 352 -20.63 -8.03 6.07
C GLU A 352 -20.33 -9.16 7.07
N ALA A 353 -20.89 -9.07 8.29
CA ALA A 353 -20.73 -10.04 9.38
C ALA A 353 -19.27 -10.26 9.87
N ILE A 354 -18.35 -9.36 9.56
CA ILE A 354 -16.99 -9.35 10.12
C ILE A 354 -17.07 -8.83 11.57
N THR A 355 -16.65 -9.67 12.53
CA THR A 355 -16.62 -9.26 13.94
C THR A 355 -15.37 -8.41 14.21
N ILE A 356 -15.52 -7.22 14.80
CA ILE A 356 -14.39 -6.41 15.28
C ILE A 356 -14.30 -6.51 16.81
N ARG A 357 -13.11 -6.83 17.32
CA ARG A 357 -12.73 -6.77 18.74
C ARG A 357 -11.64 -5.71 18.92
N THR A 358 -12.04 -4.45 19.09
CA THR A 358 -11.11 -3.38 19.47
C THR A 358 -10.79 -3.44 20.98
N LYS A 359 -9.80 -2.67 21.44
CA LYS A 359 -9.29 -2.69 22.83
C LYS A 359 -8.94 -4.09 23.35
N THR A 360 -8.56 -5.00 22.45
CA THR A 360 -8.39 -6.43 22.72
C THR A 360 -6.96 -6.82 22.35
N MET A 361 -6.16 -7.15 23.36
CA MET A 361 -4.73 -7.40 23.22
C MET A 361 -4.42 -8.89 23.39
N VAL A 362 -3.94 -9.54 22.33
CA VAL A 362 -3.46 -10.93 22.39
C VAL A 362 -2.30 -11.03 23.39
N LYS A 363 -2.34 -12.03 24.27
CA LYS A 363 -1.33 -12.31 25.30
C LYS A 363 -0.56 -13.60 25.04
N LYS A 364 -1.19 -14.57 24.37
CA LYS A 364 -0.61 -15.87 24.01
C LYS A 364 -1.39 -16.46 22.83
N VAL A 365 -0.69 -17.25 22.02
CA VAL A 365 -1.26 -18.04 20.92
C VAL A 365 -1.00 -19.53 21.21
N SER A 366 -2.02 -20.36 21.08
CA SER A 366 -1.92 -21.83 20.98
C SER A 366 -2.17 -22.25 19.54
N ASP A 367 -1.92 -23.52 19.24
CA ASP A 367 -2.31 -24.24 18.02
C ASP A 367 -3.80 -24.10 17.61
N LYS A 368 -4.72 -23.94 18.57
CA LYS A 368 -6.18 -23.94 18.34
C LYS A 368 -6.93 -22.67 18.78
N TYR A 369 -6.30 -21.79 19.54
CA TYR A 369 -6.95 -20.60 20.11
C TYR A 369 -5.94 -19.51 20.48
N ILE A 370 -6.42 -18.27 20.62
CA ILE A 370 -5.66 -17.17 21.23
C ILE A 370 -6.23 -16.83 22.61
N GLU A 371 -5.36 -16.44 23.52
CA GLU A 371 -5.71 -15.82 24.81
C GLU A 371 -5.56 -14.31 24.64
N ALA A 372 -6.61 -13.54 24.90
CA ALA A 372 -6.62 -12.09 24.74
C ALA A 372 -7.18 -11.38 25.97
N GLU A 373 -6.68 -10.17 26.24
CA GLU A 373 -7.20 -9.26 27.27
C GLU A 373 -8.06 -8.19 26.58
N SER A 374 -9.38 -8.27 26.72
CA SER A 374 -10.30 -7.22 26.28
C SER A 374 -10.51 -6.20 27.39
N THR A 375 -10.59 -4.91 27.01
CA THR A 375 -10.93 -3.82 27.94
C THR A 375 -12.36 -3.34 27.69
N ASN A 376 -13.23 -3.58 28.67
CA ASN A 376 -14.65 -3.26 28.62
C ASN A 376 -14.92 -1.74 28.66
N PRO A 377 -16.13 -1.28 28.31
CA PRO A 377 -16.48 0.15 28.32
C PRO A 377 -16.37 0.83 29.69
N ASP A 378 -16.48 0.07 30.78
CA ASP A 378 -16.30 0.52 32.17
C ASP A 378 -14.82 0.57 32.61
N GLY A 379 -13.90 0.16 31.75
CA GLY A 379 -12.46 0.08 32.03
C GLY A 379 -12.03 -1.22 32.72
N THR A 380 -12.94 -2.15 33.00
CA THR A 380 -12.57 -3.49 33.49
C THR A 380 -11.83 -4.28 32.40
N LYS A 381 -10.98 -5.20 32.84
CA LYS A 381 -10.23 -6.10 31.96
C LYS A 381 -10.67 -7.52 32.19
N GLU A 382 -10.94 -8.22 31.11
CA GLU A 382 -11.31 -9.63 31.10
C GLU A 382 -10.32 -10.41 30.23
N MET A 383 -10.02 -11.65 30.61
CA MET A 383 -9.29 -12.58 29.75
C MET A 383 -10.30 -13.42 28.98
N GLU A 384 -10.25 -13.37 27.66
CA GLU A 384 -11.06 -14.20 26.77
C GLU A 384 -10.21 -15.21 26.00
N THR A 385 -10.85 -16.30 25.58
CA THR A 385 -10.28 -17.30 24.68
C THR A 385 -11.04 -17.28 23.37
N ILE A 386 -10.33 -17.04 22.26
CA ILE A 386 -10.92 -17.00 20.92
C ILE A 386 -10.35 -18.20 20.14
N PRO A 387 -11.16 -19.27 19.91
CA PRO A 387 -10.77 -20.38 19.05
C PRO A 387 -10.54 -19.91 17.61
N TYR A 388 -9.70 -20.60 16.84
CA TYR A 388 -9.47 -20.30 15.42
C TYR A 388 -9.04 -21.54 14.63
N GLY A 389 -9.26 -21.51 13.31
CA GLY A 389 -8.65 -22.43 12.33
C GLY A 389 -7.45 -21.79 11.66
N LEU A 390 -7.59 -20.52 11.24
CA LEU A 390 -6.51 -19.67 10.75
C LEU A 390 -6.32 -18.44 11.65
N LEU A 391 -5.07 -18.12 11.97
CA LEU A 391 -4.66 -16.88 12.62
C LEU A 391 -3.68 -16.11 11.72
N VAL A 392 -4.02 -14.89 11.32
CA VAL A 392 -3.14 -14.00 10.54
C VAL A 392 -2.67 -12.82 11.39
N TRP A 393 -1.35 -12.70 11.55
CA TRP A 393 -0.69 -11.65 12.31
C TRP A 393 -0.23 -10.50 11.40
N ALA A 394 -1.12 -9.50 11.24
CA ALA A 394 -0.97 -8.36 10.35
C ALA A 394 -0.51 -7.07 11.07
N THR A 395 0.20 -7.21 12.20
CA THR A 395 0.64 -6.08 13.04
C THR A 395 2.12 -6.16 13.44
N GLY A 396 2.72 -5.00 13.67
CA GLY A 396 4.06 -4.87 14.23
C GLY A 396 5.22 -5.05 13.25
N ASN A 397 6.05 -4.03 13.12
CA ASN A 397 7.37 -4.09 12.47
C ASN A 397 8.48 -4.04 13.54
N THR A 398 9.59 -4.74 13.33
CA THR A 398 10.80 -4.66 14.15
C THR A 398 12.08 -4.66 13.29
N VAL A 399 13.20 -4.28 13.89
CA VAL A 399 14.49 -4.14 13.19
C VAL A 399 15.14 -5.49 12.93
N ARG A 400 15.51 -5.73 11.67
CA ARG A 400 16.27 -6.91 11.23
C ARG A 400 17.63 -7.00 11.94
N GLY A 401 18.12 -8.23 12.11
CA GLY A 401 19.40 -8.53 12.77
C GLY A 401 20.58 -7.68 12.29
N VAL A 402 20.82 -7.62 10.97
CA VAL A 402 21.93 -6.83 10.36
C VAL A 402 21.84 -5.34 10.66
N VAL A 403 20.63 -4.79 10.79
CA VAL A 403 20.42 -3.36 11.14
C VAL A 403 20.72 -3.14 12.62
N ARG A 404 20.31 -4.07 13.48
CA ARG A 404 20.58 -4.04 14.93
C ARG A 404 22.07 -4.16 15.24
N ASP A 405 22.78 -5.02 14.49
CA ASP A 405 24.24 -5.14 14.53
C ASP A 405 24.93 -3.83 14.14
N LEU A 406 24.60 -3.24 12.98
CA LEU A 406 25.15 -1.94 12.55
C LEU A 406 24.87 -0.82 13.56
N MET A 407 23.66 -0.76 14.15
CA MET A 407 23.31 0.19 15.20
C MET A 407 24.17 0.03 16.47
N SER A 408 24.64 -1.18 16.77
CA SER A 408 25.52 -1.43 17.93
C SER A 408 26.95 -0.95 17.72
N GLN A 409 27.40 -0.90 16.46
CA GLN A 409 28.75 -0.49 16.07
C GLN A 409 28.93 1.04 16.01
N ILE A 410 27.85 1.82 15.85
CA ILE A 410 27.92 3.29 15.66
C ILE A 410 27.47 4.02 16.94
N PRO A 411 28.36 4.75 17.66
CA PRO A 411 28.01 5.41 18.93
C PRO A 411 26.80 6.36 18.86
N ALA A 412 26.64 7.08 17.75
CA ALA A 412 25.50 7.98 17.52
C ALA A 412 24.13 7.25 17.42
N GLN A 413 24.14 5.93 17.19
CA GLN A 413 22.94 5.09 17.10
C GLN A 413 22.51 4.50 18.46
N LYS A 414 23.31 4.68 19.53
CA LYS A 414 23.09 4.08 20.88
C LYS A 414 21.69 4.24 21.45
N ASN A 415 21.00 5.35 21.15
CA ASN A 415 19.65 5.64 21.64
C ASN A 415 18.53 5.26 20.66
N SER A 416 18.86 4.88 19.41
CA SER A 416 17.85 4.43 18.47
C SER A 416 17.37 3.01 18.79
N ARG A 417 16.08 2.76 18.53
CA ARG A 417 15.39 1.50 18.83
C ARG A 417 14.53 0.97 17.69
N ARG A 418 14.05 1.87 16.81
CA ARG A 418 13.10 1.57 15.73
C ARG A 418 13.76 1.38 14.35
N GLY A 419 15.06 1.61 14.24
CA GLY A 419 15.84 1.55 12.99
C GLY A 419 17.10 2.42 13.10
N LEU A 420 17.77 2.67 11.97
CA LEU A 420 18.89 3.60 11.88
C LEU A 420 18.37 5.05 11.96
N ALA A 421 18.79 5.81 12.96
CA ALA A 421 18.53 7.25 13.02
C ALA A 421 19.30 7.95 11.90
N VAL A 422 18.59 8.73 11.09
CA VAL A 422 19.16 9.46 9.95
C VAL A 422 18.97 10.97 10.10
N ASN A 423 19.77 11.74 9.37
CA ASN A 423 19.58 13.19 9.21
C ASN A 423 18.58 13.50 8.09
N GLU A 424 18.35 14.79 7.85
CA GLU A 424 17.46 15.31 6.82
C GLU A 424 17.92 15.04 5.36
N TYR A 425 19.12 14.49 5.16
CA TYR A 425 19.62 13.97 3.88
C TYR A 425 19.62 12.44 3.82
N LEU A 426 19.00 11.78 4.80
CA LEU A 426 18.89 10.33 4.97
C LEU A 426 20.24 9.61 5.21
N VAL A 427 21.28 10.35 5.59
CA VAL A 427 22.58 9.81 6.04
C VAL A 427 22.40 9.24 7.44
N VAL A 428 22.94 8.05 7.71
CA VAL A 428 22.94 7.43 9.04
C VAL A 428 23.79 8.27 9.99
N ASN A 429 23.19 8.75 11.09
CA ASN A 429 23.86 9.61 12.06
C ASN A 429 25.12 8.92 12.61
N GLY A 430 26.25 9.65 12.62
CA GLY A 430 27.57 9.12 12.95
C GLY A 430 28.34 8.51 11.79
N THR A 431 27.88 8.69 10.54
CA THR A 431 28.55 8.23 9.31
C THR A 431 28.49 9.33 8.23
N GLU A 432 29.36 9.22 7.21
CA GLU A 432 29.37 10.14 6.06
C GLU A 432 28.94 9.46 4.74
N ASN A 433 29.06 8.14 4.67
CA ASN A 433 28.91 7.36 3.44
C ASN A 433 27.90 6.19 3.56
N ILE A 434 27.07 6.18 4.61
CA ILE A 434 25.98 5.22 4.78
C ILE A 434 24.66 5.97 4.84
N TRP A 435 23.71 5.60 3.99
CA TRP A 435 22.35 6.10 3.95
C TRP A 435 21.36 4.99 4.32
N ALA A 436 20.17 5.34 4.80
CA ALA A 436 19.09 4.37 5.05
C ALA A 436 17.74 4.87 4.53
N VAL A 437 16.91 3.96 4.01
CA VAL A 437 15.58 4.28 3.43
C VAL A 437 14.52 3.23 3.77
N GLY A 438 13.27 3.68 3.89
CA GLY A 438 12.11 2.86 4.26
C GLY A 438 12.17 2.35 5.70
N ASP A 439 11.44 1.27 5.99
CA ASP A 439 11.18 0.77 7.35
C ASP A 439 12.41 0.46 8.22
N CYS A 440 13.64 0.44 7.68
CA CYS A 440 14.88 0.31 8.47
C CYS A 440 15.48 1.65 8.92
N ALA A 441 14.98 2.79 8.44
CA ALA A 441 15.37 4.13 8.87
C ALA A 441 14.36 4.71 9.87
N VAL A 442 14.84 5.56 10.77
CA VAL A 442 14.01 6.36 11.69
C VAL A 442 14.00 7.79 11.20
N THR A 443 12.93 8.16 10.50
CA THR A 443 12.61 9.54 10.10
C THR A 443 11.43 10.06 10.92
N ASN A 444 10.98 11.29 10.65
CA ASN A 444 9.79 11.88 11.27
C ASN A 444 8.47 11.38 10.64
N TYR A 445 8.52 10.34 9.79
CA TYR A 445 7.40 9.89 8.96
C TYR A 445 7.01 8.44 9.25
N ALA A 446 5.80 8.05 8.83
CA ALA A 446 5.29 6.69 9.07
C ALA A 446 5.98 5.66 8.14
N PRO A 447 6.28 4.43 8.62
CA PRO A 447 6.89 3.37 7.82
C PRO A 447 5.91 2.87 6.77
N THR A 448 5.97 3.46 5.57
CA THR A 448 5.03 3.22 4.49
C THR A 448 5.75 3.13 3.14
N ALA A 449 5.14 2.39 2.21
CA ALA A 449 5.56 2.33 0.82
C ALA A 449 5.69 3.72 0.16
N GLN A 450 4.81 4.66 0.53
CA GLN A 450 4.79 6.03 -0.01
C GLN A 450 6.02 6.83 0.46
N VAL A 451 6.34 6.78 1.77
CA VAL A 451 7.54 7.41 2.35
C VAL A 451 8.80 6.79 1.76
N ALA A 452 8.95 5.46 1.81
CA ALA A 452 10.10 4.75 1.27
C ALA A 452 10.33 5.06 -0.23
N SER A 453 9.25 5.14 -1.02
CA SER A 453 9.34 5.51 -2.44
C SER A 453 9.85 6.93 -2.64
N GLN A 454 9.41 7.90 -1.83
CA GLN A 454 9.87 9.29 -1.91
C GLN A 454 11.31 9.44 -1.42
N GLU A 455 11.71 8.74 -0.36
CA GLU A 455 13.09 8.68 0.15
C GLU A 455 14.06 8.13 -0.91
N GLY A 456 13.72 7.00 -1.54
CA GLY A 456 14.53 6.45 -2.64
C GLY A 456 14.60 7.40 -3.84
N ALA A 457 13.49 8.05 -4.20
CA ALA A 457 13.45 9.06 -5.27
C ALA A 457 14.21 10.35 -4.93
N PHE A 458 14.38 10.65 -3.65
CA PHE A 458 15.22 11.73 -3.14
C PHE A 458 16.70 11.36 -3.26
N LEU A 459 17.11 10.20 -2.73
CA LEU A 459 18.51 9.74 -2.83
C LEU A 459 18.98 9.61 -4.28
N ALA A 460 18.12 9.14 -5.20
CA ALA A 460 18.46 9.09 -6.62
C ALA A 460 18.84 10.46 -7.19
N ARG A 461 18.07 11.50 -6.85
CA ARG A 461 18.36 12.88 -7.27
C ARG A 461 19.62 13.39 -6.58
N LEU A 462 19.77 13.12 -5.28
CA LEU A 462 20.94 13.51 -4.49
C LEU A 462 22.23 12.95 -5.10
N PHE A 463 22.28 11.64 -5.37
CA PHE A 463 23.45 10.98 -5.93
C PHE A 463 23.74 11.45 -7.38
N ASN A 464 22.71 11.59 -8.23
CA ASN A 464 22.92 12.15 -9.57
C ASN A 464 23.48 13.58 -9.52
N THR A 465 23.03 14.41 -8.57
CA THR A 465 23.58 15.76 -8.35
C THR A 465 25.00 15.71 -7.77
N MET A 466 25.27 14.84 -6.79
CA MET A 466 26.62 14.67 -6.21
C MET A 466 27.64 14.26 -7.26
N ALA A 467 27.31 13.30 -8.13
CA ALA A 467 28.17 12.88 -9.23
C ALA A 467 28.45 14.02 -10.21
N LYS A 468 27.41 14.78 -10.61
CA LYS A 468 27.56 15.94 -11.49
C LYS A 468 28.44 17.02 -10.87
N THR A 469 28.25 17.32 -9.58
CA THR A 469 29.09 18.27 -8.83
C THR A 469 30.55 17.81 -8.81
N ALA A 470 30.80 16.55 -8.45
CA ALA A 470 32.16 15.99 -8.41
C ALA A 470 32.85 16.02 -9.78
N ALA A 471 32.15 15.65 -10.86
CA ALA A 471 32.69 15.71 -12.21
C ALA A 471 33.12 17.14 -12.61
N ILE A 472 32.29 18.15 -12.31
CA ILE A 472 32.64 19.56 -12.56
C ILE A 472 33.82 20.01 -11.68
N GLU A 473 33.90 19.56 -10.42
CA GLU A 473 35.02 19.88 -9.52
C GLU A 473 36.34 19.25 -9.98
N ASP A 474 36.31 18.02 -10.49
CA ASP A 474 37.50 17.34 -11.01
C ASP A 474 37.94 17.91 -12.37
N GLU A 475 37.01 18.29 -13.25
CA GLU A 475 37.29 19.04 -14.48
C GLU A 475 37.90 20.42 -14.16
N LEU A 476 37.37 21.13 -13.16
CA LEU A 476 37.92 22.40 -12.68
C LEU A 476 39.36 22.24 -12.13
N LYS A 477 39.68 21.15 -11.42
CA LYS A 477 41.06 20.85 -10.98
C LYS A 477 41.98 20.61 -12.17
N ALA A 478 41.54 19.81 -13.15
CA ALA A 478 42.31 19.53 -14.36
C ALA A 478 42.60 20.80 -15.18
N LEU A 479 41.59 21.64 -15.40
CA LEU A 479 41.74 22.91 -16.10
C LEU A 479 42.58 23.92 -15.32
N SER A 480 42.49 23.96 -13.99
CA SER A 480 43.36 24.82 -13.15
C SER A 480 44.84 24.43 -13.31
N LYS A 481 45.14 23.13 -13.43
CA LYS A 481 46.49 22.65 -13.75
C LYS A 481 46.90 23.03 -15.17
N ALA A 482 46.04 22.78 -16.17
CA ALA A 482 46.31 23.13 -17.57
C ALA A 482 46.53 24.64 -17.77
N GLN A 483 45.82 25.50 -17.03
CA GLN A 483 46.00 26.95 -17.04
C GLN A 483 47.40 27.36 -16.54
N ALA A 484 47.91 26.70 -15.50
CA ALA A 484 49.24 26.95 -14.94
C ALA A 484 50.36 26.47 -15.88
N GLU A 485 50.11 25.40 -16.63
CA GLU A 485 51.05 24.80 -17.59
C GLU A 485 50.98 25.40 -19.01
N ALA A 486 50.00 26.29 -19.28
CA ALA A 486 49.76 26.86 -20.61
C ALA A 486 50.93 27.73 -21.12
N PRO A 487 51.52 27.44 -22.29
CA PRO A 487 52.71 28.13 -22.79
C PRO A 487 52.41 29.54 -23.31
N THR A 488 51.23 29.77 -23.92
CA THR A 488 50.84 31.10 -24.43
C THR A 488 49.79 31.79 -23.57
N GLU A 489 49.72 33.12 -23.65
CA GLU A 489 48.68 33.91 -22.98
C GLU A 489 47.28 33.65 -23.57
N GLU A 490 47.18 33.42 -24.88
CA GLU A 490 45.90 33.12 -25.53
C GLU A 490 45.29 31.79 -25.05
N GLU A 491 46.09 30.73 -24.94
CA GLU A 491 45.63 29.44 -24.40
C GLU A 491 45.22 29.56 -22.93
N ARG A 492 46.02 30.29 -22.14
CA ARG A 492 45.70 30.60 -20.74
C ARG A 492 44.36 31.30 -20.59
N ASN A 493 44.06 32.25 -21.48
CA ASN A 493 42.80 33.00 -21.50
C ASN A 493 41.61 32.12 -21.94
N LYS A 494 41.80 31.21 -22.91
CA LYS A 494 40.77 30.22 -23.30
C LYS A 494 40.39 29.31 -22.13
N VAL A 495 41.39 28.72 -21.46
CA VAL A 495 41.17 27.85 -20.28
C VAL A 495 40.51 28.63 -19.12
N LEU A 496 40.87 29.90 -18.93
CA LEU A 496 40.19 30.77 -17.95
C LEU A 496 38.70 30.96 -18.24
N ASP A 497 38.29 31.08 -19.50
CA ASP A 497 36.88 31.21 -19.88
C ASP A 497 36.10 29.89 -19.73
N GLU A 498 36.75 28.74 -19.97
CA GLU A 498 36.19 27.43 -19.65
C GLU A 498 35.98 27.27 -18.14
N ILE A 499 36.99 27.60 -17.31
CA ILE A 499 36.88 27.62 -15.84
C ILE A 499 35.73 28.52 -15.39
N ARG A 500 35.59 29.74 -15.94
CA ARG A 500 34.47 30.65 -15.64
C ARG A 500 33.12 30.03 -15.99
N ASN A 501 33.01 29.33 -17.12
CA ASN A 501 31.78 28.68 -17.56
C ASN A 501 31.42 27.45 -16.71
N LEU A 502 32.39 26.65 -16.30
CA LEU A 502 32.18 25.55 -15.36
C LEU A 502 31.82 26.05 -13.96
N GLN A 503 32.48 27.10 -13.45
CA GLN A 503 32.09 27.74 -12.18
C GLN A 503 30.66 28.29 -12.21
N ARG A 504 30.23 28.91 -13.33
CA ARG A 504 28.82 29.30 -13.54
C ARG A 504 27.89 28.09 -13.53
N THR A 505 28.31 26.96 -14.11
CA THR A 505 27.54 25.71 -14.16
C THR A 505 27.46 25.02 -12.80
N LEU A 506 28.53 25.06 -12.00
CA LEU A 506 28.57 24.59 -10.62
C LEU A 506 27.61 25.40 -9.75
N ARG A 507 27.67 26.75 -9.81
CA ARG A 507 26.73 27.64 -9.11
C ARG A 507 25.27 27.45 -9.53
N ARG A 508 25.02 27.03 -10.78
CA ARG A 508 23.68 26.68 -11.31
C ARG A 508 23.25 25.25 -10.98
N THR A 509 24.17 24.38 -10.59
CA THR A 509 23.86 22.99 -10.18
C THR A 509 23.25 23.05 -8.79
N LYS A 510 21.92 23.21 -8.78
CA LYS A 510 21.11 23.45 -7.59
C LYS A 510 21.42 22.41 -6.51
N GLN A 511 21.97 22.88 -5.38
CA GLN A 511 22.07 22.07 -4.17
C GLN A 511 20.69 21.53 -3.81
N ILE A 512 20.61 20.22 -3.62
CA ILE A 512 19.37 19.58 -3.19
C ILE A 512 19.18 19.93 -1.72
N GLY A 513 18.04 20.53 -1.39
CA GLY A 513 17.65 20.81 0.00
C GLY A 513 17.29 19.53 0.76
N PRO A 514 16.94 19.64 2.05
CA PRO A 514 16.59 18.48 2.88
C PRO A 514 15.41 17.69 2.31
N PHE A 515 15.35 16.40 2.64
CA PHE A 515 14.22 15.56 2.32
C PHE A 515 12.94 16.09 2.98
N GLN A 516 11.89 16.26 2.17
CA GLN A 516 10.57 16.63 2.62
C GLN A 516 9.57 15.63 2.06
N TYR A 517 8.92 14.89 2.94
CA TYR A 517 7.83 13.99 2.58
C TYR A 517 6.57 14.79 2.20
N SER A 518 5.98 14.45 1.06
CA SER A 518 4.67 14.94 0.64
C SER A 518 3.64 13.83 0.84
N HIS A 519 2.73 14.00 1.81
CA HIS A 519 1.64 13.05 2.00
C HIS A 519 0.65 13.14 0.84
N GLN A 520 0.45 12.04 0.12
CA GLN A 520 -0.43 11.95 -1.05
C GLN A 520 -1.81 11.36 -0.70
N GLY A 521 -2.12 11.26 0.59
CA GLY A 521 -3.29 10.56 1.10
C GLY A 521 -3.02 9.10 1.49
N SER A 522 -4.05 8.50 2.08
CA SER A 522 -4.12 7.10 2.52
C SER A 522 -5.37 6.44 1.92
N LEU A 523 -5.25 5.17 1.52
CA LEU A 523 -6.36 4.38 0.99
C LEU A 523 -6.38 3.00 1.66
N ALA A 524 -7.57 2.45 1.90
CA ALA A 524 -7.75 1.07 2.33
C ALA A 524 -9.01 0.49 1.67
N TYR A 525 -8.91 -0.73 1.14
CA TYR A 525 -10.07 -1.54 0.76
C TYR A 525 -10.76 -2.11 2.02
N ILE A 526 -12.09 -2.23 1.99
CA ILE A 526 -12.89 -2.62 3.18
C ILE A 526 -13.95 -3.70 2.88
N GLY A 527 -13.73 -4.52 1.84
CA GLY A 527 -14.69 -5.53 1.38
C GLY A 527 -15.78 -4.98 0.44
N LYS A 528 -16.51 -5.88 -0.20
CA LYS A 528 -17.72 -5.68 -1.02
C LYS A 528 -17.64 -4.57 -2.05
N GLU A 529 -16.53 -4.52 -2.79
CA GLU A 529 -16.29 -3.46 -3.78
C GLU A 529 -16.43 -2.04 -3.17
N ARG A 530 -16.07 -1.87 -1.88
CA ARG A 530 -15.99 -0.59 -1.15
C ARG A 530 -14.55 -0.34 -0.70
N ALA A 531 -14.16 0.94 -0.69
CA ALA A 531 -12.89 1.39 -0.11
C ALA A 531 -13.10 2.70 0.65
N VAL A 532 -12.15 3.04 1.52
CA VAL A 532 -11.99 4.37 2.11
C VAL A 532 -10.74 5.04 1.55
N ALA A 533 -10.81 6.35 1.35
CA ALA A 533 -9.70 7.19 0.94
C ALA A 533 -9.74 8.51 1.71
N ASP A 534 -8.59 8.92 2.24
CA ASP A 534 -8.36 10.20 2.88
C ASP A 534 -7.24 10.90 2.09
N VAL A 535 -7.59 11.84 1.22
CA VAL A 535 -6.67 12.42 0.21
C VAL A 535 -6.56 13.92 0.39
N SER A 536 -5.35 14.43 0.60
CA SER A 536 -5.08 15.87 0.58
C SER A 536 -5.18 16.41 -0.84
N TRP A 537 -6.11 17.34 -1.08
CA TRP A 537 -6.35 17.98 -2.37
C TRP A 537 -6.47 19.49 -2.20
N LEU A 538 -5.63 20.24 -2.93
CA LEU A 538 -5.45 21.68 -2.75
C LEU A 538 -5.12 22.03 -1.29
N SER A 539 -5.99 22.77 -0.59
CA SER A 539 -5.83 23.21 0.80
C SER A 539 -6.67 22.42 1.81
N GLY A 540 -7.32 21.33 1.41
CA GLY A 540 -8.18 20.52 2.27
C GLY A 540 -7.91 19.02 2.16
N ASN A 541 -8.45 18.25 3.10
CA ASN A 541 -8.49 16.78 3.03
C ASN A 541 -9.88 16.33 2.57
N ILE A 542 -9.92 15.44 1.58
CA ILE A 542 -11.13 14.81 1.07
C ILE A 542 -11.18 13.40 1.65
N ALA A 543 -12.04 13.21 2.64
CA ALA A 543 -12.44 11.91 3.15
C ALA A 543 -13.61 11.36 2.32
N SER A 544 -13.46 10.16 1.76
CA SER A 544 -14.49 9.51 0.94
C SER A 544 -14.55 8.00 1.19
N GLY A 545 -15.74 7.41 1.09
CA GLY A 545 -15.98 5.99 1.30
C GLY A 545 -17.03 5.42 0.35
N GLY A 546 -16.87 4.17 -0.07
CA GLY A 546 -17.84 3.40 -0.85
C GLY A 546 -17.34 2.97 -2.23
N THR A 547 -18.27 2.65 -3.13
CA THR A 547 -17.97 1.98 -4.40
C THR A 547 -17.27 2.87 -5.44
N LEU A 548 -17.59 4.17 -5.48
CA LEU A 548 -16.81 5.11 -6.31
C LEU A 548 -15.37 5.25 -5.79
N THR A 549 -15.19 5.23 -4.47
CA THR A 549 -13.88 5.22 -3.81
C THR A 549 -13.10 3.93 -4.10
N TYR A 550 -13.77 2.78 -4.22
CA TYR A 550 -13.15 1.53 -4.66
C TYR A 550 -12.67 1.58 -6.12
N LEU A 551 -13.45 2.17 -7.04
CA LEU A 551 -12.98 2.40 -8.41
C LEU A 551 -11.77 3.35 -8.45
N PHE A 552 -11.76 4.36 -7.60
CA PHE A 552 -10.59 5.23 -7.40
C PHE A 552 -9.39 4.48 -6.82
N TRP A 553 -9.58 3.66 -5.78
CA TRP A 553 -8.56 2.78 -5.19
C TRP A 553 -7.91 1.89 -6.26
N ARG A 554 -8.71 1.22 -7.10
CA ARG A 554 -8.20 0.39 -8.22
C ARG A 554 -7.37 1.22 -9.19
N SER A 555 -7.86 2.39 -9.59
CA SER A 555 -7.15 3.28 -10.51
C SER A 555 -5.81 3.76 -9.95
N VAL A 556 -5.79 4.16 -8.67
CA VAL A 556 -4.58 4.61 -7.96
C VAL A 556 -3.55 3.47 -7.89
N TYR A 557 -3.92 2.30 -7.36
CA TYR A 557 -2.98 1.19 -7.23
C TYR A 557 -2.47 0.65 -8.57
N LEU A 558 -3.32 0.63 -9.60
CA LEU A 558 -2.90 0.32 -10.98
C LEU A 558 -1.91 1.36 -11.51
N SER A 559 -2.14 2.65 -11.27
CA SER A 559 -1.19 3.70 -11.69
C SER A 559 0.17 3.58 -10.97
N MET A 560 0.15 3.22 -9.68
CA MET A 560 1.33 3.11 -8.81
C MET A 560 2.20 1.87 -9.07
N CYS A 561 1.67 0.84 -9.75
CA CYS A 561 2.43 -0.36 -10.13
C CYS A 561 3.75 -0.01 -10.83
N PHE A 562 4.83 -0.73 -10.49
CA PHE A 562 6.20 -0.31 -10.85
C PHE A 562 6.56 -0.53 -12.32
N SER A 563 5.96 -1.50 -13.01
CA SER A 563 6.19 -1.78 -14.43
C SER A 563 4.88 -1.81 -15.22
N THR A 564 4.96 -1.59 -16.54
CA THR A 564 3.83 -1.81 -17.45
C THR A 564 3.33 -3.25 -17.40
N ARG A 565 4.24 -4.22 -17.17
CA ARG A 565 3.91 -5.64 -16.97
C ARG A 565 3.00 -5.84 -15.76
N ASN A 566 3.35 -5.31 -14.57
CA ASN A 566 2.48 -5.42 -13.38
C ASN A 566 1.09 -4.83 -13.65
N ARG A 567 1.01 -3.68 -14.33
CA ARG A 567 -0.27 -3.05 -14.67
C ARG A 567 -1.16 -3.94 -15.52
N VAL A 568 -0.62 -4.49 -16.61
CA VAL A 568 -1.38 -5.39 -17.48
C VAL A 568 -1.83 -6.64 -16.73
N LEU A 569 -0.95 -7.24 -15.94
CA LEU A 569 -1.27 -8.47 -15.20
C LEU A 569 -2.32 -8.24 -14.09
N VAL A 570 -2.16 -7.21 -13.25
CA VAL A 570 -3.16 -6.88 -12.21
C VAL A 570 -4.52 -6.53 -12.82
N ALA A 571 -4.55 -5.77 -13.91
CA ALA A 571 -5.79 -5.48 -14.62
C ALA A 571 -6.43 -6.74 -15.22
N PHE A 572 -5.62 -7.68 -15.71
CA PHE A 572 -6.09 -8.95 -16.25
C PHE A 572 -6.63 -9.87 -15.15
N ASP A 573 -5.94 -10.01 -14.02
CA ASP A 573 -6.41 -10.82 -12.87
C ASP A 573 -7.75 -10.30 -12.34
N TRP A 574 -7.89 -8.98 -12.24
CA TRP A 574 -9.15 -8.32 -11.87
C TRP A 574 -10.31 -8.59 -12.84
N ILE A 575 -10.03 -8.80 -14.13
CA ILE A 575 -11.02 -9.20 -15.14
C ILE A 575 -11.28 -10.71 -15.03
N LYS A 576 -10.23 -11.53 -14.93
CA LYS A 576 -10.28 -12.99 -14.74
C LYS A 576 -11.20 -13.34 -13.56
N ALA A 577 -10.92 -12.77 -12.39
CA ALA A 577 -11.67 -13.03 -11.17
C ALA A 577 -13.14 -12.60 -11.28
N LYS A 578 -13.44 -11.47 -11.94
CA LYS A 578 -14.82 -11.02 -12.13
C LYS A 578 -15.60 -11.87 -13.14
N MET A 579 -14.91 -12.50 -14.11
CA MET A 579 -15.53 -13.34 -15.14
C MET A 579 -15.66 -14.81 -14.73
N PHE A 580 -14.70 -15.36 -13.98
CA PHE A 580 -14.57 -16.79 -13.73
C PHE A 580 -14.60 -17.18 -12.24
N GLY A 581 -14.61 -16.21 -11.32
CA GLY A 581 -14.38 -16.45 -9.89
C GLY A 581 -12.90 -16.39 -9.53
N ARG A 582 -12.59 -16.37 -8.23
CA ARG A 582 -11.20 -16.38 -7.73
C ARG A 582 -10.57 -17.76 -7.97
N ASP A 583 -9.26 -17.81 -8.23
CA ASP A 583 -8.56 -19.10 -8.34
C ASP A 583 -7.98 -19.50 -6.99
N VAL A 584 -8.39 -20.65 -6.45
CA VAL A 584 -7.86 -21.21 -5.19
C VAL A 584 -7.33 -22.63 -5.33
N SER A 585 -7.00 -23.05 -6.55
CA SER A 585 -6.29 -24.30 -6.83
C SER A 585 -5.02 -24.39 -5.98
N ARG A 586 -4.73 -25.58 -5.45
CA ARG A 586 -3.53 -25.87 -4.64
C ARG A 586 -2.33 -26.15 -5.55
N GLU A 587 -1.30 -25.30 -5.52
CA GLU A 587 0.11 -25.57 -5.84
C GLU A 587 1.01 -24.39 -5.39
#